data_AF-A0A1A8SP15-F1
#
_entry.id   AF-A0A1A8SP15-F1
#
_cell.length_a   1.000
_cell.length_b   1.000
_cell.length_c   1.000
_cell.angle_alpha   90.00
_cell.angle_beta   90.00
_cell.angle_gamma   90.00
#
_symmetry.space_group_name_H-M   'P 1'
#
loop_
_entity.id
_entity.type
_entity.pdbx_description
1 polymer ?
#
loop_
_entity_poly.entity_id
_entity_poly.type
_entity_poly.pdbx_seq_one_letter_code
_entity_poly.pdbx_strand_id
1 'polypeptide(L)'
;GTVLAPFLFTLYTSDFRHNTDSCVLQKFSDDSAIVGLIIEDDDVEYRGLTQDFVDRCQQNHLLINAGKTKEMVVDPRRRRPTFTLTGEHPVNGHRESGLLQIPVCSPEQQT
;
A
#
# COMPACT_ATOMS: atom_id res chain seq x y z
N GLY A 1 1.92 0.53 -26.19
CA GLY A 1 1.25 -0.32 -25.20
C GLY A 1 0.13 -1.09 -25.87
N THR A 2 -0.03 -2.36 -25.56
CA THR A 2 -1.19 -3.15 -26.00
C THR A 2 -2.31 -2.97 -24.98
N VAL A 3 -3.57 -3.00 -25.42
CA VAL A 3 -4.74 -2.95 -24.51
C VAL A 3 -4.80 -4.18 -23.60
N LEU A 4 -4.09 -5.26 -23.97
CA LEU A 4 -4.10 -6.52 -23.24
C LEU A 4 -3.15 -6.54 -22.03
N ALA A 5 -2.05 -5.79 -22.04
CA ALA A 5 -1.06 -5.87 -20.97
C ALA A 5 -1.64 -5.51 -19.57
N PRO A 6 -2.41 -4.41 -19.39
CA PRO A 6 -3.03 -4.09 -18.09
C PRO A 6 -4.04 -5.16 -17.63
N PHE A 7 -4.78 -5.74 -18.57
CA PHE A 7 -5.77 -6.77 -18.28
C PHE A 7 -5.09 -8.07 -17.83
N LEU A 8 -4.06 -8.51 -18.54
CA LEU A 8 -3.29 -9.70 -18.18
C LEU A 8 -2.58 -9.53 -16.84
N PHE A 9 -2.02 -8.35 -16.55
CA PHE A 9 -1.41 -8.07 -15.24
C PHE A 9 -2.44 -8.15 -14.11
N THR A 10 -3.63 -7.60 -14.34
CA THR A 10 -4.74 -7.67 -13.37
C THR A 10 -5.13 -9.12 -13.09
N LEU A 11 -5.21 -9.98 -14.11
CA LEU A 11 -5.49 -11.41 -13.94
C LEU A 11 -4.35 -12.13 -13.23
N TYR A 12 -3.11 -11.86 -13.61
CA TYR A 12 -1.91 -12.51 -13.08
C TYR A 12 -1.75 -12.32 -11.57
N THR A 13 -2.13 -11.15 -11.06
CA THR A 13 -2.05 -10.83 -9.63
C THR A 13 -3.39 -10.94 -8.91
N SER A 14 -4.46 -11.40 -9.57
CA SER A 14 -5.84 -11.34 -9.06
C SER A 14 -6.09 -12.14 -7.79
N ASP A 15 -5.29 -13.18 -7.56
CA ASP A 15 -5.32 -14.10 -6.43
C ASP A 15 -4.86 -13.47 -5.11
N PHE A 16 -4.08 -12.39 -5.17
CA PHE A 16 -3.66 -11.65 -3.98
C PHE A 16 -4.63 -10.52 -3.64
N ARG A 17 -5.48 -10.72 -2.63
CA ARG A 17 -6.48 -9.74 -2.21
C ARG A 17 -6.46 -9.63 -0.69
N HIS A 18 -6.69 -8.42 -0.21
CA HIS A 18 -6.86 -8.16 1.22
C HIS A 18 -7.91 -7.07 1.40
N ASN A 19 -8.90 -7.34 2.23
CA ASN A 19 -10.04 -6.45 2.44
C ASN A 19 -10.67 -6.75 3.79
N THR A 20 -10.17 -6.09 4.82
CA THR A 20 -10.72 -6.05 6.17
C THR A 20 -11.24 -4.63 6.45
N ASP A 21 -11.89 -4.43 7.59
CA ASP A 21 -12.40 -3.11 7.97
C ASP A 21 -11.27 -2.11 8.25
N SER A 22 -10.09 -2.62 8.65
CA SER A 22 -8.91 -1.85 9.01
C SER A 22 -7.80 -1.87 7.97
N CYS A 23 -7.80 -2.80 7.00
CA CYS A 23 -6.77 -2.83 5.96
C CYS A 23 -7.29 -3.30 4.60
N VAL A 24 -6.92 -2.59 3.54
CA VAL A 24 -7.36 -2.89 2.17
C VAL A 24 -6.19 -2.80 1.20
N LEU A 25 -6.10 -3.79 0.31
CA LEU A 25 -5.25 -3.76 -0.87
C LEU A 25 -6.07 -3.36 -2.11
N GLN A 26 -5.82 -2.17 -2.61
CA GLN A 26 -6.36 -1.67 -3.87
C GLN A 26 -5.34 -1.90 -4.99
N LYS A 27 -5.79 -2.47 -6.12
CA LYS A 27 -4.93 -2.68 -7.30
C LYS A 27 -5.56 -2.07 -8.55
N PHE A 28 -4.73 -1.55 -9.43
CA PHE A 28 -5.10 -1.05 -10.75
C PHE A 28 -3.94 -1.28 -11.73
N SER A 29 -4.03 -2.32 -12.56
CA SER A 29 -2.87 -2.76 -13.37
C SER A 29 -1.65 -2.96 -12.45
N ASP A 30 -0.51 -2.37 -12.78
CA ASP A 30 0.77 -2.37 -12.08
C ASP A 30 0.83 -1.43 -10.87
N ASP A 31 -0.13 -0.52 -10.73
CA ASP A 31 -0.24 0.35 -9.57
C ASP A 31 -1.02 -0.37 -8.45
N SER A 32 -0.46 -0.39 -7.25
CA SER A 32 -1.13 -0.92 -6.06
C SER A 32 -1.06 0.08 -4.90
N ALA A 33 -2.04 0.02 -4.02
CA ALA A 33 -2.11 0.81 -2.80
C ALA A 33 -2.59 -0.07 -1.64
N ILE A 34 -1.82 -0.05 -0.55
CA ILE A 34 -2.18 -0.62 0.74
C ILE A 34 -2.68 0.53 1.61
N VAL A 35 -3.90 0.41 2.10
CA VAL A 35 -4.54 1.36 2.98
C VAL A 35 -4.76 0.68 4.33
N GLY A 36 -4.15 1.20 5.40
CA GLY A 36 -4.34 0.71 6.76
C GLY A 36 -4.92 1.79 7.67
N LEU A 37 -5.86 1.43 8.55
CA LEU A 37 -6.29 2.27 9.66
C LEU A 37 -5.36 2.01 10.84
N ILE A 38 -4.71 3.06 11.32
CA ILE A 38 -3.88 3.04 12.52
C ILE A 38 -4.71 3.59 13.67
N ILE A 39 -4.97 2.75 14.66
CA ILE A 39 -5.77 3.09 15.84
C ILE A 39 -4.86 2.96 17.06
N GLU A 40 -4.71 4.02 17.84
CA GLU A 40 -3.86 4.01 19.05
C GLU A 40 -2.40 3.59 18.78
N ASP A 41 -1.87 3.99 17.63
CA ASP A 41 -0.53 3.62 17.14
C ASP A 41 -0.36 2.09 16.86
N ASP A 42 -1.46 1.33 16.76
CA ASP A 42 -1.46 -0.07 16.27
C ASP A 42 -1.50 -0.13 14.73
N ASP A 43 -0.40 -0.60 14.14
CA ASP A 43 -0.21 -0.76 12.70
C ASP A 43 0.10 -2.21 12.30
N VAL A 44 -0.16 -3.19 13.18
CA VAL A 44 0.26 -4.58 13.00
C VAL A 44 -0.31 -5.20 11.72
N GLU A 45 -1.60 -5.02 11.44
CA GLU A 45 -2.24 -5.59 10.25
C GLU A 45 -1.67 -4.98 8.96
N TYR A 46 -1.48 -3.66 8.93
CA TYR A 46 -0.89 -2.95 7.80
C TYR A 46 0.55 -3.44 7.52
N ARG A 47 1.35 -3.61 8.56
CA ARG A 47 2.73 -4.11 8.44
C ARG A 47 2.76 -5.56 7.96
N GLY A 48 1.85 -6.39 8.46
CA GLY A 48 1.67 -7.77 8.00
C GLY A 48 1.31 -7.84 6.52
N LEU A 49 0.30 -7.07 6.09
CA LEU A 49 -0.09 -7.01 4.68
C LEU A 49 1.03 -6.47 3.78
N THR A 50 1.79 -5.48 4.26
CA THR A 50 2.95 -4.96 3.53
C THR A 50 3.98 -6.06 3.30
N GLN A 51 4.28 -6.88 4.31
CA GLN A 51 5.21 -8.00 4.16
C GLN A 51 4.65 -9.06 3.21
N ASP A 52 3.38 -9.45 3.36
CA ASP A 52 2.72 -10.39 2.46
C ASP A 52 2.74 -9.91 1.00
N PHE A 53 2.56 -8.59 0.77
CA PHE A 53 2.64 -7.98 -0.55
C PHE A 53 4.05 -8.12 -1.15
N VAL A 54 5.09 -7.87 -0.36
CA VAL A 54 6.49 -8.02 -0.78
C VAL A 54 6.77 -9.48 -1.17
N ASP A 55 6.38 -10.43 -0.32
CA ASP A 55 6.59 -11.85 -0.54
C ASP A 55 5.84 -12.33 -1.79
N ARG A 56 4.63 -11.82 -2.04
CA ARG A 56 3.84 -12.15 -3.24
C ARG A 56 4.41 -11.54 -4.51
N CYS A 57 4.94 -10.32 -4.48
CA CYS A 57 5.66 -9.79 -5.63
C CYS A 57 6.91 -10.65 -5.93
N GLN A 58 7.67 -11.08 -4.92
CA GLN A 58 8.83 -11.97 -5.12
C GLN A 58 8.45 -13.34 -5.71
N GLN A 59 7.41 -14.00 -5.17
CA GLN A 59 6.92 -15.28 -5.67
C GLN A 59 6.41 -15.21 -7.13
N ASN A 60 5.95 -14.03 -7.54
CA ASN A 60 5.42 -13.76 -8.87
C ASN A 60 6.42 -13.07 -9.81
N HIS A 61 7.72 -13.02 -9.47
CA HIS A 61 8.77 -12.36 -10.26
C HIS A 61 8.43 -10.90 -10.63
N LEU A 62 7.85 -10.18 -9.66
CA LEU A 62 7.55 -8.76 -9.75
C LEU A 62 8.54 -7.95 -8.90
N LEU A 63 8.91 -6.77 -9.39
CA LEU A 63 9.80 -5.87 -8.66
C LEU A 63 9.00 -4.69 -8.10
N ILE A 64 9.23 -4.42 -6.81
CA ILE A 64 8.74 -3.20 -6.17
C ILE A 64 9.65 -2.04 -6.57
N ASN A 65 9.07 -1.00 -7.17
CA ASN A 65 9.77 0.23 -7.45
C ASN A 65 9.80 1.12 -6.20
N ALA A 66 10.75 0.85 -5.29
CA ALA A 66 10.90 1.58 -4.03
C ALA A 66 11.08 3.10 -4.22
N GLY A 67 11.63 3.56 -5.35
CA GLY A 67 11.76 4.98 -5.66
C GLY A 67 10.43 5.68 -5.99
N LYS A 68 9.42 4.92 -6.44
CA LYS A 68 8.06 5.42 -6.65
C LYS A 68 7.16 5.17 -5.45
N THR A 69 7.46 4.14 -4.65
CA THR A 69 6.70 3.83 -3.43
C THR A 69 6.79 4.99 -2.44
N LYS A 70 5.63 5.49 -2.03
CA LYS A 70 5.51 6.51 -0.99
C LYS A 70 4.60 6.02 0.12
N GLU A 71 5.00 6.33 1.34
CA GLU A 71 4.21 6.14 2.55
C GLU A 71 3.66 7.51 3.00
N MET A 72 2.36 7.55 3.30
CA MET A 72 1.64 8.77 3.64
C MET A 72 0.68 8.53 4.80
N VAL A 73 0.77 9.35 5.84
CA VAL A 73 -0.21 9.37 6.94
C VAL A 73 -1.26 10.44 6.65
N VAL A 74 -2.52 10.03 6.63
CA VAL A 74 -3.70 10.87 6.44
C VAL A 74 -4.48 10.89 7.75
N ASP A 75 -4.45 12.02 8.47
CA ASP A 75 -5.37 12.26 9.59
C ASP A 75 -6.63 12.95 9.03
N PRO A 76 -7.79 12.26 8.96
CA PRO A 76 -9.01 12.84 8.40
C PRO A 76 -9.53 14.04 9.22
N ARG A 77 -9.09 14.18 10.48
CA ARG A 77 -9.44 15.31 11.35
C ARG A 77 -8.65 16.57 10.97
N ARG A 78 -7.53 16.41 10.27
CA ARG A 78 -6.72 17.54 9.78
C ARG A 78 -7.18 17.91 8.38
N ARG A 79 -7.59 19.17 8.20
CA ARG A 79 -7.99 19.73 6.89
C ARG A 79 -6.87 19.74 5.83
N ARG A 80 -5.66 19.28 6.16
CA ARG A 80 -4.51 19.17 5.26
C ARG A 80 -3.79 17.84 5.52
N PRO A 81 -3.48 17.06 4.46
CA PRO A 81 -2.62 15.88 4.60
C PRO A 81 -1.28 16.32 5.20
N THR A 82 -0.90 15.75 6.34
CA THR A 82 0.41 16.02 6.94
C THR A 82 1.38 14.99 6.40
N PHE A 83 2.37 15.41 5.61
CA PHE A 83 3.46 14.52 5.20
C PHE A 83 4.47 14.42 6.35
N THR A 84 4.26 13.47 7.25
CA THR A 84 5.23 13.16 8.31
C THR A 84 6.18 12.06 7.83
N LEU A 85 7.38 12.46 7.41
CA LEU A 85 8.55 11.58 7.50
C LEU A 85 9.04 11.71 8.94
N THR A 86 9.12 10.58 9.64
CA THR A 86 9.61 10.42 11.02
C THR A 86 8.80 11.11 12.12
N GLY A 87 8.63 10.36 13.21
CA GLY A 87 7.60 10.58 14.22
C GLY A 87 7.91 11.70 15.19
N GLU A 88 6.94 12.61 15.34
CA GLU A 88 6.83 13.53 16.47
C GLU A 88 5.33 13.67 16.81
N HIS A 89 4.96 13.34 18.06
CA HIS A 89 3.60 13.30 18.60
C HIS A 89 3.08 14.70 18.96
N PRO A 90 1.75 14.94 18.90
CA PRO A 90 1.09 15.56 20.05
C PRO A 90 -0.18 14.82 20.49
N VAL A 91 -0.44 14.94 21.79
CA VAL A 91 -1.44 14.26 22.62
C VAL A 91 -2.79 14.99 22.59
N ASN A 92 -3.84 14.33 22.09
CA ASN A 92 -5.20 14.25 22.65
C ASN A 92 -6.25 13.92 21.57
N GLY A 93 -7.04 12.86 21.82
CA GLY A 93 -8.19 12.43 21.01
C GLY A 93 -7.90 11.14 20.25
N HIS A 94 -8.79 10.13 20.41
CA HIS A 94 -8.75 8.80 19.77
C HIS A 94 -8.11 8.90 18.38
N ARG A 95 -6.86 8.41 18.27
CA ARG A 95 -5.99 8.69 17.12
C ARG A 95 -6.31 7.68 16.03
N GLU A 96 -7.31 7.97 15.22
CA GLU A 96 -7.53 7.28 13.95
C GLU A 96 -6.73 8.02 12.88
N SER A 97 -5.67 7.38 12.39
CA SER A 97 -4.85 7.89 11.28
C SER A 97 -4.85 6.85 10.17
N GLY A 98 -5.16 7.23 8.94
CA GLY A 98 -5.04 6.33 7.80
C GLY A 98 -3.60 6.34 7.28
N LEU A 99 -3.00 5.18 7.06
CA LEU A 99 -1.72 5.03 6.39
C LEU A 99 -1.98 4.56 4.95
N LEU A 100 -1.46 5.30 3.99
CA LEU A 100 -1.49 4.97 2.58
C LEU A 100 -0.06 4.67 2.14
N GLN A 101 0.19 3.43 1.76
CA GLN A 101 1.40 3.08 1.03
C GLN A 101 1.02 2.67 -0.37
N ILE A 102 1.68 3.27 -1.36
CA ILE A 102 1.45 2.96 -2.77
C ILE A 102 2.62 2.12 -3.25
N PRO A 103 2.66 0.78 -3.02
CA PRO A 103 3.69 -0.03 -3.64
C PRO A 103 3.41 -0.14 -5.14
N VAL A 104 4.33 0.37 -5.96
CA VAL A 104 4.29 0.16 -7.41
C VAL A 104 5.01 -1.16 -7.71
N CYS A 105 4.29 -2.20 -8.17
CA CYS A 105 4.90 -3.45 -8.64
C CYS A 105 4.89 -3.47 -10.17
N SER A 106 6.06 -3.46 -10.80
CA SER A 106 6.20 -3.61 -12.25
C SER A 106 6.78 -4.99 -12.58
N PRO A 107 6.42 -5.60 -13.75
CA PRO A 107 7.09 -6.81 -14.22
C PRO A 107 8.60 -6.61 -14.31
N GLU A 108 9.40 -7.63 -13.99
CA GLU A 108 10.83 -7.63 -14.34
C GLU A 108 10.97 -7.34 -15.84
N GLN A 109 11.56 -6.18 -16.18
CA GLN A 109 12.07 -5.98 -17.53
C GLN A 109 13.32 -6.85 -17.63
N GLN A 110 13.15 -8.07 -18.13
CA GLN A 110 14.25 -8.93 -18.56
C GLN A 110 15.10 -8.10 -19.54
N THR A 111 16.26 -7.64 -19.09
CA THR A 111 17.28 -7.03 -19.96
C THR A 111 18.03 -8.12 -20.70
#